data_AF-A0A7J4ML83-F1
#
_entry.id   AF-A0A7J4ML83-F1
#
_cell.length_a   1.000
_cell.length_b   1.000
_cell.length_c   1.000
_cell.angle_alpha   90.00
_cell.angle_beta   90.00
_cell.angle_gamma   90.00
#
_symmetry.space_group_name_H-M   'P 1'
#
loop_
_entity.id
_entity.type
_entity.pdbx_description
1 polymer ?
#
loop_
_entity_poly.entity_id
_entity_poly.type
_entity_poly.pdbx_seq_one_letter_code
_entity_poly.pdbx_strand_id
1 'polypeptide(L)' 'PPKRLKKAIVNYVNTYIKCVQCNSPDTHFIKYDRTTLLKCQACGATRPVKL' A
#
# COMPACT_ATOMS: atom_id res chain seq x y z
N PRO A 1 -21.32 6.88 -15.42
CA PRO A 1 -21.07 7.21 -13.98
C PRO A 1 -20.47 6.10 -13.06
N PRO A 2 -19.60 5.17 -13.52
CA PRO A 2 -18.76 4.36 -12.60
C PRO A 2 -17.24 4.49 -12.79
N LYS A 3 -16.77 5.32 -13.74
CA LYS A 3 -15.34 5.41 -14.10
C LYS A 3 -14.44 5.91 -12.95
N ARG A 4 -14.95 6.78 -12.08
CA ARG A 4 -14.16 7.39 -10.99
C ARG A 4 -13.81 6.37 -9.89
N LEU A 5 -14.76 5.50 -9.54
CA LEU A 5 -14.54 4.48 -8.51
C LEU A 5 -13.46 3.47 -8.91
N LYS A 6 -13.51 2.97 -10.16
CA LYS A 6 -12.48 2.08 -10.70
C LYS A 6 -11.09 2.73 -10.64
N LYS A 7 -11.00 4.01 -11.02
CA LYS A 7 -9.73 4.74 -10.98
C LYS A 7 -9.20 4.89 -9.54
N ALA A 8 -10.06 5.21 -8.58
CA ALA A 8 -9.67 5.34 -7.17
C ALA A 8 -9.17 4.01 -6.60
N ILE A 9 -9.87 2.90 -6.86
CA ILE A 9 -9.48 1.56 -6.40
C ILE A 9 -8.12 1.17 -6.99
N VAL A 10 -7.94 1.30 -8.30
CA VAL A 10 -6.66 0.97 -8.95
C VAL A 10 -5.51 1.80 -8.38
N ASN A 11 -5.74 3.08 -8.11
CA ASN A 11 -4.73 3.95 -7.50
C ASN A 11 -4.40 3.50 -6.08
N TYR A 12 -5.40 3.13 -5.28
CA TYR A 12 -5.20 2.64 -3.91
C TYR A 12 -4.39 1.34 -3.90
N VAL A 13 -4.76 0.38 -4.76
CA VAL A 13 -4.05 -0.91 -4.90
C VAL A 13 -2.59 -0.69 -5.29
N ASN A 14 -2.32 0.12 -6.31
CA ASN A 14 -0.95 0.37 -6.76
C ASN A 14 -0.10 1.13 -5.73
N THR A 15 -0.71 1.97 -4.90
CA THR A 15 0.02 2.81 -3.94
C THR A 15 0.28 2.09 -2.62
N TYR A 16 -0.71 1.33 -2.14
CA TYR A 16 -0.69 0.79 -0.77
C TYR A 16 -0.65 -0.74 -0.71
N ILE A 17 -1.09 -1.45 -1.75
CA ILE A 17 -1.14 -2.91 -1.75
C ILE A 17 0.07 -3.47 -2.48
N LYS A 18 0.44 -2.88 -3.63
CA LYS A 18 1.52 -3.38 -4.45
C LYS A 18 2.89 -2.96 -3.93
N CYS A 19 3.70 -3.93 -3.53
CA CYS A 19 5.09 -3.67 -3.18
C CYS A 19 5.94 -3.41 -4.44
N VAL A 20 6.70 -2.31 -4.48
CA VAL A 20 7.56 -1.94 -5.62
C VAL A 20 8.72 -2.91 -5.83
N GLN A 21 9.12 -3.64 -4.78
CA GLN A 21 10.32 -4.47 -4.80
C GLN A 21 10.05 -5.91 -5.26
N CYS A 22 8.94 -6.51 -4.79
CA CYS A 22 8.59 -7.90 -5.10
C CYS A 22 7.30 -8.04 -5.92
N ASN A 23 6.61 -6.93 -6.25
CA ASN A 23 5.29 -6.91 -6.90
C ASN A 23 4.20 -7.72 -6.16
N SER A 24 4.47 -8.23 -4.96
CA SER A 24 3.49 -8.95 -4.16
C SER A 24 2.45 -7.97 -3.61
N PRO A 25 1.16 -8.35 -3.61
CA PRO A 25 0.10 -7.60 -2.96
C PRO A 25 0.07 -7.78 -1.43
N ASP A 26 0.98 -8.58 -0.88
CA ASP A 26 1.05 -8.89 0.55
C ASP A 26 1.77 -7.77 1.32
N THR A 27 1.03 -6.71 1.62
CA THR A 27 1.47 -5.58 2.46
C THR A 27 0.52 -5.38 3.63
N HIS A 28 1.08 -4.95 4.76
CA HIS A 28 0.36 -4.66 6.00
C HIS A 28 0.70 -3.27 6.50
N PHE A 29 -0.30 -2.59 7.04
CA PHE A 29 -0.11 -1.31 7.71
C PHE A 29 0.26 -1.51 9.17
N ILE A 30 1.31 -0.83 9.61
CA ILE A 30 1.79 -0.80 10.98
C ILE A 30 1.79 0.66 11.41
N LYS A 31 1.08 0.98 12.48
CA LYS A 31 1.18 2.31 13.09
C LYS A 31 2.39 2.34 14.00
N TYR A 32 3.33 3.24 13.71
CA TYR A 32 4.48 3.52 14.56
C TYR A 32 4.38 4.97 15.02
N ASP A 33 3.99 5.15 16.27
CA ASP A 33 3.71 6.45 16.87
C ASP A 33 2.70 7.26 16.02
N ARG A 34 3.11 8.40 15.44
CA ARG A 34 2.26 9.27 14.60
C ARG A 34 2.31 8.93 13.11
N THR A 35 3.15 7.99 12.69
CA THR A 35 3.36 7.65 11.27
C THR A 35 2.82 6.25 10.97
N THR A 36 2.13 6.10 9.84
CA THR A 36 1.77 4.76 9.35
C THR A 36 2.88 4.26 8.44
N LEU A 37 3.37 3.05 8.73
CA LEU A 37 4.34 2.34 7.93
C LEU A 37 3.62 1.24 7.16
N LEU A 38 3.92 1.10 5.89
CA LEU A 38 3.52 -0.04 5.08
C LEU A 38 4.68 -1.04 5.06
N LYS A 39 4.46 -2.23 5.62
CA LYS A 39 5.41 -3.34 5.65
C LYS A 39 4.96 -4.44 4.69
N CYS A 40 5.83 -4.83 3.76
CA CYS A 40 5.59 -5.99 2.91
C CYS A 40 5.93 -7.27 3.68
N GLN A 41 5.03 -8.26 3.66
CA GLN A 41 5.28 -9.56 4.28
C GLN A 41 6.17 -10.45 3.42
N ALA A 42 6.06 -10.34 2.08
CA ALA A 42 6.83 -11.18 1.16
C ALA A 42 8.33 -10.83 1.13
N CYS A 43 8.67 -9.53 1.13
CA CYS A 43 10.08 -9.08 1.05
C CYS A 43 10.62 -8.38 2.30
N GLY A 44 9.76 -8.08 3.29
CA GLY A 44 10.16 -7.37 4.51
C GLY A 44 10.36 -5.87 4.34
N ALA A 45 10.22 -5.31 3.13
CA ALA A 45 10.40 -3.88 2.89
C ALA A 45 9.40 -3.03 3.69
N THR A 46 9.88 -1.96 4.31
CA THR A 46 9.06 -1.00 5.06
C THR A 46 9.17 0.38 4.43
N ARG A 47 8.03 1.04 4.21
CA ARG A 47 7.98 2.45 3.80
C ARG A 47 7.02 3.25 4.67
N PRO A 48 7.30 4.52 4.98
CA PRO A 48 6.31 5.41 5.56
C PRO A 48 5.26 5.79 4.51
N VAL A 49 3.99 5.72 4.89
CA VAL A 49 2.85 6.16 4.08
C VAL A 49 2.01 7.14 4.88
N LYS A 50 1.58 8.21 4.21
CA LYS A 50 0.56 9.11 4.75
C LYS A 50 -0.80 8.61 4.26
N LEU A 51 -1.59 8.07 5.18
CA LEU A 51 -3.01 7.83 4.97
C LEU A 51 -3.78 9.15 5.10
#